data_AF-A0A7S4PXT7-F1
#
_entry.id   AF-A0A7S4PXT7-F1
#
_cell.length_a   1.000
_cell.length_b   1.000
_cell.length_c   1.000
_cell.angle_alpha   90.00
_cell.angle_beta   90.00
_cell.angle_gamma   90.00
#
_symmetry.space_group_name_H-M   'P 1'
#
loop_
_entity.id
_entity.type
_entity.pdbx_description
1 polymer ?
#
loop_
_entity_poly.entity_id
_entity_poly.type
_entity_poly.pdbx_seq_one_letter_code
_entity_poly.pdbx_strand_id
1 'polypeptide(L)'
;PQPGAPRSPRPGAAMARLLSATAALAVLAAGAPPARGAVGGAPLPAPLPAPEELAELPGASGICPGTAVTSMVVPLLRCLPTEVAGQKAFFLAQCSGEYVEMLYYPATDSGCRGKPVPQVYPVEKCFQPPASETIFLTCSKDDFNVTTFSAKPPAPRQLLCSGAAPASLSVSCAVDPTRVDEVSFEVGLPGGRPFISLSAQADQEGGVRATIPGLRGGTRYQVWVRSHHRETSEGNPYAWSGLAAESAVCSTATGAVAAGTPEPRQRAPSGGPPTRWVEVYRLASRGTLPDFLDQHNGADLNAGVGAIASQFPKALPLTRYCVEVLDVSLPGVITASVTGEPQAAPFSDYASCNGGHCQCMHQVDRSIAHLPARQILEMCANRSADATRNTCSCPAAMDAQSQRYVGRCPIPFPYAAQFSMERLPLQIPAGYPPKYHPSPMGYFYSLPLGGRCPPGARVGEGNCTWQRSPLAYTVYQDDLIRLGLNSSVHVGLSDDKKSILFVGIDYDVVMQDIKVGQRAFGALGMLPCGSEAAAGRPPWAVLFA
;
A
#
# COMPACT_ATOMS: atom_id res chain seq x y z
N PRO A 1 -56.64 31.98 3.89
CA PRO A 1 -56.14 31.17 2.76
C PRO A 1 -54.64 30.84 2.92
N GLN A 2 -54.33 29.69 3.52
CA GLN A 2 -53.14 28.87 3.24
C GLN A 2 -53.41 28.00 1.97
N PRO A 3 -52.50 27.17 1.38
CA PRO A 3 -51.16 26.67 1.84
C PRO A 3 -50.04 26.62 0.75
N GLY A 4 -48.77 26.41 1.09
CA GLY A 4 -48.03 25.11 1.03
C GLY A 4 -46.94 25.17 -0.07
N ALA A 5 -45.73 24.58 -0.04
CA ALA A 5 -45.09 23.53 0.76
C ALA A 5 -43.54 23.58 0.50
N PRO A 6 -42.70 22.68 1.07
CA PRO A 6 -41.29 22.91 1.40
C PRO A 6 -40.28 22.50 0.31
N ARG A 7 -39.05 23.04 0.42
CA ARG A 7 -37.88 22.61 -0.36
C ARG A 7 -37.45 21.19 0.05
N SER A 8 -37.52 20.28 -0.92
CA SER A 8 -36.96 18.93 -0.88
C SER A 8 -35.44 18.94 -0.60
N PRO A 9 -34.91 18.03 0.24
CA PRO A 9 -33.48 17.78 0.31
C PRO A 9 -33.02 17.02 -0.95
N ARG A 10 -31.95 17.52 -1.60
CA ARG A 10 -31.35 16.87 -2.77
C ARG A 10 -30.88 15.44 -2.43
N PRO A 11 -31.31 14.39 -3.17
CA PRO A 11 -30.93 12.99 -2.90
C PRO A 11 -29.49 12.62 -3.29
N GLY A 12 -28.68 13.55 -3.80
CA GLY A 12 -27.33 13.26 -4.32
C GLY A 12 -26.26 12.98 -3.26
N ALA A 13 -26.42 13.43 -2.01
CA ALA A 13 -25.40 13.25 -0.97
C ALA A 13 -25.43 11.85 -0.32
N ALA A 14 -26.59 11.19 -0.33
CA ALA A 14 -26.75 9.83 0.21
C ALA A 14 -26.15 8.77 -0.71
N MET A 15 -26.28 8.93 -2.04
CA MET A 15 -25.80 7.97 -3.03
C MET A 15 -24.26 8.00 -3.16
N ALA A 16 -23.63 9.17 -3.02
CA ALA A 16 -22.16 9.28 -2.98
C ALA A 16 -21.53 8.65 -1.72
N ARG A 17 -22.25 8.66 -0.58
CA ARG A 17 -21.83 7.98 0.66
C ARG A 17 -22.06 6.48 0.61
N LEU A 18 -23.12 6.02 -0.06
CA LEU A 18 -23.37 4.60 -0.34
C LEU A 18 -22.19 3.97 -1.10
N LEU A 19 -21.61 4.69 -2.07
CA LEU A 19 -20.47 4.20 -2.85
C LEU A 19 -19.20 4.00 -2.02
N SER A 20 -18.92 4.81 -0.99
CA SER A 20 -17.66 4.70 -0.22
C SER A 20 -17.65 3.54 0.78
N ALA A 21 -18.78 3.28 1.45
CA ALA A 21 -18.89 2.16 2.40
C ALA A 21 -19.04 0.82 1.67
N THR A 22 -19.77 0.80 0.55
CA THR A 22 -19.88 -0.39 -0.29
C THR A 22 -18.57 -0.68 -1.02
N ALA A 23 -17.79 0.34 -1.41
CA ALA A 23 -16.45 0.16 -1.96
C ALA A 23 -15.50 -0.52 -0.96
N ALA A 24 -15.60 -0.24 0.34
CA ALA A 24 -14.80 -0.89 1.38
C ALA A 24 -15.12 -2.40 1.53
N LEU A 25 -16.39 -2.79 1.34
CA LEU A 25 -16.84 -4.20 1.33
C LEU A 25 -16.60 -4.89 -0.03
N ALA A 26 -16.53 -4.12 -1.12
CA ALA A 26 -16.40 -4.62 -2.49
C ALA A 26 -14.97 -5.01 -2.90
N VAL A 27 -13.93 -4.54 -2.20
CA VAL A 27 -12.52 -4.82 -2.53
C VAL A 27 -12.19 -6.32 -2.61
N LEU A 28 -13.07 -7.19 -2.11
CA LEU A 28 -12.93 -8.65 -2.09
C LEU A 28 -13.45 -9.40 -3.33
N ALA A 29 -14.16 -8.75 -4.28
CA ALA A 29 -14.93 -9.47 -5.31
C ALA A 29 -14.24 -9.65 -6.70
N ALA A 30 -13.05 -9.10 -6.94
CA ALA A 30 -12.39 -9.16 -8.24
C ALA A 30 -11.45 -10.39 -8.36
N GLY A 31 -11.99 -11.57 -8.71
CA GLY A 31 -11.13 -12.75 -8.98
C GLY A 31 -11.80 -14.08 -9.37
N ALA A 32 -13.13 -14.22 -9.36
CA ALA A 32 -13.75 -15.54 -9.58
C ALA A 32 -13.92 -15.91 -11.08
N PRO A 33 -13.44 -17.08 -11.55
CA PRO A 33 -13.72 -17.54 -12.92
C PRO A 33 -15.15 -18.08 -13.08
N PRO A 34 -15.75 -18.00 -14.28
CA PRO A 34 -17.12 -18.45 -14.52
C PRO A 34 -17.20 -19.99 -14.59
N ALA A 35 -18.05 -20.60 -13.75
CA ALA A 35 -18.42 -22.01 -13.86
C ALA A 35 -19.54 -22.20 -14.90
N ARG A 36 -19.41 -23.21 -15.77
CA ARG A 36 -20.40 -23.54 -16.81
C ARG A 36 -21.50 -24.49 -16.29
N GLY A 37 -22.76 -24.08 -16.48
CA GLY A 37 -23.88 -24.88 -16.99
C GLY A 37 -24.65 -25.84 -16.06
N ALA A 38 -25.91 -25.50 -15.73
CA ALA A 38 -27.14 -26.26 -16.07
C ALA A 38 -28.37 -25.53 -15.49
N VAL A 39 -29.42 -25.37 -16.30
CA VAL A 39 -30.67 -24.67 -15.96
C VAL A 39 -31.65 -25.68 -15.34
N GLY A 40 -32.07 -25.41 -14.10
CA GLY A 40 -33.17 -26.08 -13.42
C GLY A 40 -33.44 -25.39 -12.10
N GLY A 41 -34.67 -24.92 -11.86
CA GLY A 41 -35.04 -24.22 -10.64
C GLY A 41 -34.75 -25.08 -9.40
N ALA A 42 -33.92 -24.57 -8.50
CA ALA A 42 -33.51 -25.26 -7.29
C ALA A 42 -33.77 -24.37 -6.05
N PRO A 43 -34.16 -24.99 -4.92
CA PRO A 43 -34.34 -24.30 -3.63
C PRO A 43 -33.01 -23.72 -3.13
N LEU A 44 -33.11 -22.78 -2.17
CA LEU A 44 -31.96 -22.11 -1.55
C LEU A 44 -30.84 -23.13 -1.21
N PRO A 45 -29.58 -22.88 -1.61
CA PRO A 45 -28.47 -23.78 -1.32
C PRO A 45 -28.28 -23.95 0.19
N ALA A 46 -27.81 -25.13 0.60
CA ALA A 46 -27.42 -25.40 1.97
C ALA A 46 -26.38 -24.36 2.47
N PRO A 47 -26.37 -24.03 3.77
CA PRO A 47 -25.43 -23.06 4.33
C PRO A 47 -23.99 -23.45 3.97
N LEU A 48 -23.24 -22.48 3.46
CA LEU A 48 -21.83 -22.60 3.12
C LEU A 48 -21.00 -22.87 4.39
N PRO A 49 -19.85 -23.57 4.28
CA PRO A 49 -18.92 -23.71 5.40
C PRO A 49 -18.45 -22.34 5.91
N ALA A 50 -18.12 -22.27 7.21
CA ALA A 50 -17.66 -21.04 7.86
C ALA A 50 -16.49 -20.41 7.08
N PRO A 51 -16.51 -19.08 6.83
CA PRO A 51 -15.45 -18.41 6.07
C PRO A 51 -14.11 -18.40 6.81
N GLU A 52 -13.04 -18.17 6.07
CA GLU A 52 -11.73 -17.79 6.60
C GLU A 52 -11.90 -16.62 7.59
N GLU A 53 -11.34 -16.80 8.80
CA GLU A 53 -11.58 -15.95 9.97
C GLU A 53 -11.10 -14.51 9.67
N LEU A 54 -12.04 -13.60 9.38
CA LEU A 54 -11.77 -12.17 9.46
C LEU A 54 -11.22 -11.94 10.86
N ALA A 55 -10.03 -11.33 10.97
CA ALA A 55 -9.40 -11.09 12.26
C ALA A 55 -10.38 -10.29 13.13
N GLU A 56 -11.00 -10.97 14.09
CA GLU A 56 -11.85 -10.33 15.08
C GLU A 56 -10.96 -9.39 15.88
N LEU A 57 -11.30 -8.11 15.88
CA LEU A 57 -10.55 -7.16 16.69
C LEU A 57 -10.89 -7.41 18.16
N PRO A 58 -9.89 -7.49 19.06
CA PRO A 58 -10.14 -7.67 20.48
C PRO A 58 -10.95 -6.46 21.00
N GLY A 59 -12.18 -6.71 21.43
CA GLY A 59 -13.09 -5.72 21.98
C GLY A 59 -14.25 -6.37 22.72
N ALA A 60 -14.79 -5.70 23.74
CA ALA A 60 -16.08 -6.09 24.31
C ALA A 60 -17.13 -6.02 23.19
N SER A 61 -18.01 -7.02 23.11
CA SER A 61 -19.11 -7.09 22.15
C SER A 61 -19.78 -5.71 21.99
N GLY A 62 -19.71 -5.14 20.78
CA GLY A 62 -20.36 -3.86 20.44
C GLY A 62 -19.52 -2.59 20.51
N ILE A 63 -18.24 -2.61 20.90
CA ILE A 63 -17.37 -1.42 20.89
C ILE A 63 -16.24 -1.60 19.89
N CYS A 64 -16.30 -0.89 18.77
CA CYS A 64 -15.22 -0.87 17.78
C CYS A 64 -14.18 0.20 18.08
N PRO A 65 -12.89 -0.07 17.82
CA PRO A 65 -11.85 0.94 17.96
C PRO A 65 -12.07 2.08 16.96
N GLY A 66 -11.90 3.31 17.45
CA GLY A 66 -12.02 4.54 16.67
C GLY A 66 -13.35 5.28 16.86
N THR A 67 -13.52 6.36 16.10
CA THR A 67 -14.75 7.15 16.11
C THR A 67 -15.65 6.69 14.97
N ALA A 68 -16.94 6.45 15.25
CA ALA A 68 -17.92 6.18 14.20
C ALA A 68 -17.98 7.38 13.24
N VAL A 69 -17.64 7.18 11.97
CA VAL A 69 -17.59 8.25 10.95
C VAL A 69 -18.77 8.21 9.99
N THR A 70 -19.25 7.01 9.68
CA THR A 70 -20.41 6.82 8.81
C THR A 70 -21.28 5.68 9.31
N SER A 71 -22.60 5.84 9.17
CA SER A 71 -23.61 4.84 9.47
C SER A 71 -24.59 4.81 8.29
N MET A 72 -24.86 3.62 7.76
CA MET A 72 -25.62 3.42 6.54
C MET A 72 -26.55 2.22 6.67
N VAL A 73 -27.83 2.47 6.47
CA VAL A 73 -28.85 1.42 6.41
C VAL A 73 -28.96 0.89 4.99
N VAL A 74 -28.85 -0.43 4.85
CA VAL A 74 -28.89 -1.14 3.56
C VAL A 74 -30.05 -2.12 3.57
N PRO A 75 -31.03 -1.98 2.65
CA PRO A 75 -32.18 -2.87 2.63
C PRO A 75 -31.77 -4.29 2.23
N LEU A 76 -32.28 -5.28 2.97
CA LEU A 76 -32.07 -6.69 2.67
C LEU A 76 -32.89 -7.11 1.44
N LEU A 77 -32.42 -8.14 0.75
CA LEU A 77 -33.08 -8.78 -0.39
C LEU A 77 -33.40 -7.82 -1.56
N ARG A 78 -32.78 -6.64 -1.59
CA ARG A 78 -32.86 -5.71 -2.70
C ARG A 78 -31.56 -5.76 -3.49
N CYS A 79 -31.70 -5.80 -4.81
CA CYS A 79 -30.57 -5.68 -5.69
C CYS A 79 -30.15 -4.21 -5.79
N LEU A 80 -28.96 -3.91 -5.27
CA LEU A 80 -28.43 -2.54 -5.20
C LEU A 80 -27.23 -2.41 -6.14
N PRO A 81 -27.16 -1.34 -6.94
CA PRO A 81 -25.96 -1.04 -7.71
C PRO A 81 -24.83 -0.64 -6.78
N THR A 82 -23.62 -1.07 -7.09
CA THR A 82 -22.38 -0.67 -6.44
C THR A 82 -21.26 -0.51 -7.47
N GLU A 83 -20.13 0.01 -7.04
CA GLU A 83 -18.91 0.09 -7.84
C GLU A 83 -17.79 -0.65 -7.10
N VAL A 84 -17.25 -1.68 -7.74
CA VAL A 84 -16.15 -2.50 -7.23
C VAL A 84 -14.93 -2.23 -8.11
N ALA A 85 -13.87 -1.65 -7.55
CA ALA A 85 -12.63 -1.39 -8.27
C ALA A 85 -12.81 -0.63 -9.62
N GLY A 86 -13.74 0.33 -9.67
CA GLY A 86 -14.03 1.10 -10.89
C GLY A 86 -15.00 0.42 -11.86
N GLN A 87 -15.43 -0.81 -11.57
CA GLN A 87 -16.41 -1.55 -12.36
C GLN A 87 -17.78 -1.48 -11.68
N LYS A 88 -18.82 -1.25 -12.48
CA LYS A 88 -20.19 -1.42 -11.98
C LYS A 88 -20.38 -2.86 -11.53
N ALA A 89 -21.13 -3.05 -10.46
CA ALA A 89 -21.58 -4.33 -10.00
C ALA A 89 -22.95 -4.16 -9.33
N PHE A 90 -23.57 -5.27 -8.96
CA PHE A 90 -24.74 -5.27 -8.10
C PHE A 90 -24.49 -6.15 -6.91
N PHE A 91 -25.13 -5.87 -5.79
CA PHE A 91 -25.11 -6.79 -4.66
C PHE A 91 -26.51 -6.95 -4.07
N LEU A 92 -26.72 -8.09 -3.45
CA LEU A 92 -27.90 -8.41 -2.65
C LEU A 92 -27.40 -8.90 -1.29
N ALA A 93 -28.01 -8.42 -0.21
CA ALA A 93 -27.62 -8.83 1.14
C ALA A 93 -28.75 -9.56 1.85
N GLN A 94 -28.39 -10.52 2.69
CA GLN A 94 -29.30 -11.21 3.61
C GLN A 94 -28.63 -11.38 4.98
N CYS A 95 -29.44 -11.32 6.03
CA CYS A 95 -28.98 -11.53 7.40
C CYS A 95 -29.33 -12.95 7.88
N SER A 96 -28.39 -13.60 8.54
CA SER A 96 -28.53 -14.95 9.12
C SER A 96 -28.47 -14.96 10.65
N GLY A 97 -28.74 -13.83 11.30
CA GLY A 97 -28.58 -13.64 12.74
C GLY A 97 -27.14 -13.36 13.12
N GLU A 98 -26.22 -14.26 12.80
CA GLU A 98 -24.80 -14.13 13.15
C GLU A 98 -23.96 -13.45 12.05
N TYR A 99 -24.44 -13.48 10.80
CA TYR A 99 -23.70 -12.93 9.67
C TYR A 99 -24.60 -12.17 8.69
N VAL A 100 -24.01 -11.19 8.00
CA VAL A 100 -24.52 -10.64 6.74
C VAL A 100 -23.86 -11.41 5.61
N GLU A 101 -24.66 -12.09 4.80
CA GLU A 101 -24.22 -12.65 3.52
C GLU A 101 -24.51 -11.64 2.41
N MET A 102 -23.47 -11.18 1.73
CA MET A 102 -23.51 -10.30 0.57
C MET A 102 -23.19 -11.08 -0.69
N LEU A 103 -24.15 -11.14 -1.61
CA LEU A 103 -24.03 -11.78 -2.92
C LEU A 103 -23.66 -10.73 -3.97
N TYR A 104 -22.43 -10.76 -4.47
CA TYR A 104 -21.95 -9.83 -5.50
C TYR A 104 -22.15 -10.37 -6.91
N TYR A 105 -22.72 -9.55 -7.78
CA TYR A 105 -22.98 -9.86 -9.19
C TYR A 105 -22.14 -8.90 -10.05
N PRO A 106 -21.17 -9.38 -10.84
CA PRO A 106 -20.47 -8.55 -11.81
C PRO A 106 -21.46 -7.85 -12.74
N ALA A 107 -21.20 -6.61 -13.18
CA ALA A 107 -22.10 -5.93 -14.10
C ALA A 107 -22.26 -6.70 -15.41
N THR A 108 -23.34 -7.46 -15.49
CA THR A 108 -24.09 -7.65 -16.72
C THR A 108 -25.18 -6.58 -16.72
N ASP A 109 -25.68 -6.18 -17.88
CA ASP A 109 -26.64 -5.06 -18.04
C ASP A 109 -28.00 -5.25 -17.33
N SER A 110 -28.14 -6.18 -16.37
CA SER A 110 -29.42 -6.67 -15.86
C SER A 110 -29.53 -6.88 -14.33
N GLY A 111 -28.71 -6.23 -13.52
CA GLY A 111 -28.85 -6.28 -12.06
C GLY A 111 -28.27 -7.55 -11.43
N CYS A 112 -28.91 -8.06 -10.38
CA CYS A 112 -28.49 -9.24 -9.61
C CYS A 112 -28.92 -10.55 -10.31
N ARG A 113 -28.47 -10.72 -11.55
CA ARG A 113 -28.71 -11.92 -12.36
C ARG A 113 -27.39 -12.62 -12.64
N GLY A 114 -27.43 -13.95 -12.69
CA GLY A 114 -26.25 -14.79 -12.89
C GLY A 114 -25.74 -15.42 -11.60
N LYS A 115 -24.53 -15.97 -11.64
CA LYS A 115 -23.89 -16.62 -10.49
C LYS A 115 -23.25 -15.55 -9.59
N PRO A 116 -23.73 -15.35 -8.34
CA PRO A 116 -23.09 -14.42 -7.43
C PRO A 116 -21.77 -14.96 -6.90
N VAL A 117 -20.94 -14.05 -6.40
CA VAL A 117 -19.80 -14.34 -5.52
C VAL A 117 -20.26 -14.00 -4.09
N PRO A 118 -20.52 -15.01 -3.23
CA PRO A 118 -20.91 -14.77 -1.86
C PRO A 118 -19.73 -14.22 -1.04
N GLN A 119 -20.04 -13.33 -0.10
CA GLN A 119 -19.14 -12.80 0.92
C GLN A 119 -19.91 -12.78 2.23
N VAL A 120 -19.28 -13.20 3.32
CA VAL A 120 -19.94 -13.32 4.62
C VAL A 120 -19.19 -12.45 5.62
N TYR A 121 -19.94 -11.65 6.38
CA TYR A 121 -19.39 -10.72 7.36
C TYR A 121 -20.08 -10.93 8.71
N PRO A 122 -19.32 -10.94 9.82
CA PRO A 122 -19.92 -11.12 11.13
C PRO A 122 -20.78 -9.90 11.52
N VAL A 123 -21.89 -10.17 12.18
CA VAL A 123 -22.80 -9.18 12.77
C VAL A 123 -22.43 -9.00 14.24
N GLU A 124 -22.63 -7.79 14.77
CA GLU A 124 -22.32 -7.42 16.16
C GLU A 124 -20.85 -7.64 16.56
N LYS A 125 -19.97 -7.77 15.57
CA LYS A 125 -18.51 -7.83 15.74
C LYS A 125 -17.82 -6.77 14.90
N CYS A 126 -16.72 -6.26 15.44
CA CYS A 126 -15.85 -5.33 14.74
C CYS A 126 -14.85 -6.12 13.91
N PHE A 127 -14.82 -5.86 12.62
CA PHE A 127 -13.83 -6.44 11.72
C PHE A 127 -13.27 -5.35 10.82
N GLN A 128 -12.03 -5.53 10.37
CA GLN A 128 -11.39 -4.59 9.47
C GLN A 128 -11.05 -5.32 8.17
N PRO A 129 -11.80 -5.08 7.08
CA PRO A 129 -11.39 -5.54 5.77
C PRO A 129 -9.97 -5.05 5.42
N PRO A 130 -9.21 -5.79 4.59
CA PRO A 130 -7.87 -5.40 4.19
C PRO A 130 -7.86 -4.00 3.56
N ALA A 131 -7.00 -3.12 4.10
CA ALA A 131 -6.97 -1.71 3.71
C ALA A 131 -8.37 -1.06 3.71
N SER A 132 -9.11 -1.15 4.81
CA SER A 132 -10.29 -0.33 5.04
C SER A 132 -10.36 0.22 6.46
N GLU A 133 -11.37 1.06 6.70
CA GLU A 133 -11.83 1.41 8.04
C GLU A 133 -12.39 0.16 8.75
N THR A 134 -12.44 0.20 10.07
CA THR A 134 -13.12 -0.83 10.87
C THR A 134 -14.62 -0.76 10.61
N ILE A 135 -15.25 -1.91 10.42
CA ILE A 135 -16.67 -2.04 10.12
C ILE A 135 -17.37 -2.78 11.27
N PHE A 136 -18.57 -2.31 11.59
CA PHE A 136 -19.52 -2.97 12.46
C PHE A 136 -20.84 -3.12 11.73
N LEU A 137 -21.39 -4.33 11.74
CA LEU A 137 -22.66 -4.62 11.10
C LEU A 137 -23.70 -4.93 12.18
N THR A 138 -24.89 -4.37 12.07
CA THR A 138 -26.08 -4.85 12.81
C THR A 138 -27.16 -5.26 11.83
N CYS A 139 -27.92 -6.29 12.18
CA CYS A 139 -29.02 -6.76 11.35
C CYS A 139 -30.37 -6.41 11.97
N SER A 140 -31.32 -6.06 11.11
CA SER A 140 -32.75 -6.05 11.43
C SER A 140 -33.49 -7.03 10.50
N LYS A 141 -34.82 -7.03 10.57
CA LYS A 141 -35.66 -7.87 9.71
C LYS A 141 -35.59 -7.43 8.24
N ASP A 142 -35.49 -6.13 7.99
CA ASP A 142 -35.68 -5.54 6.67
C ASP A 142 -34.41 -4.88 6.11
N ASP A 143 -33.42 -4.62 6.97
CA ASP A 143 -32.17 -3.98 6.63
C ASP A 143 -31.00 -4.50 7.47
N PHE A 144 -29.78 -4.13 7.08
CA PHE A 144 -28.63 -4.16 7.95
C PHE A 144 -28.00 -2.77 8.00
N ASN A 145 -27.45 -2.39 9.15
CA ASN A 145 -26.73 -1.15 9.31
C ASN A 145 -25.22 -1.42 9.23
N VAL A 146 -24.54 -0.65 8.39
CA VAL A 146 -23.09 -0.62 8.28
C VAL A 146 -22.59 0.63 9.00
N THR A 147 -21.91 0.45 10.12
CA THR A 147 -21.19 1.54 10.80
C THR A 147 -19.71 1.39 10.54
N THR A 148 -19.08 2.42 9.97
CA THR A 148 -17.62 2.46 9.82
C THR A 148 -16.98 3.33 10.89
N PHE A 149 -15.85 2.89 11.39
CA PHE A 149 -15.08 3.53 12.45
C PHE A 149 -13.72 3.91 11.89
N SER A 150 -13.39 5.19 12.04
CA SER A 150 -12.10 5.70 11.66
C SER A 150 -11.14 5.61 12.85
N ALA A 151 -10.07 4.85 12.66
CA ALA A 151 -8.90 4.87 13.54
C ALA A 151 -7.98 6.08 13.26
N LYS A 152 -8.32 6.95 12.30
CA LYS A 152 -7.49 8.12 12.00
C LYS A 152 -7.37 9.04 13.22
N PRO A 153 -6.15 9.43 13.59
CA PRO A 153 -5.95 10.39 14.67
C PRO A 153 -6.44 11.78 14.23
N PRO A 154 -6.68 12.70 15.18
CA PRO A 154 -6.87 14.11 14.88
C PRO A 154 -5.68 14.66 14.10
N ALA A 155 -5.94 15.49 13.10
CA ALA A 155 -4.87 16.18 12.36
C ALA A 155 -4.05 17.09 13.30
N PRO A 156 -2.73 17.26 13.07
CA PRO A 156 -1.90 18.16 13.86
C PRO A 156 -2.37 19.61 13.80
N ARG A 157 -2.02 20.39 14.82
CA ARG A 157 -2.40 21.80 14.98
C ARG A 157 -1.16 22.67 15.18
N GLN A 158 -1.34 24.00 15.04
CA GLN A 158 -0.28 24.98 15.33
C GLN A 158 0.96 24.72 14.46
N LEU A 159 0.75 24.44 13.18
CA LEU A 159 1.85 24.23 12.25
C LEU A 159 2.65 25.53 12.09
N LEU A 160 3.92 25.49 12.44
CA LEU A 160 4.89 26.56 12.24
C LEU A 160 6.00 26.08 11.33
N CYS A 161 6.52 26.98 10.51
CA CYS A 161 7.75 26.76 9.77
C CYS A 161 8.63 28.02 9.75
N SER A 162 9.93 27.85 9.56
CA SER A 162 10.88 28.95 9.37
C SER A 162 12.10 28.51 8.56
N GLY A 163 12.72 29.45 7.85
CA GLY A 163 13.96 29.21 7.11
C GLY A 163 15.15 29.09 8.04
N ALA A 164 15.51 27.86 8.42
CA ALA A 164 16.60 27.61 9.35
C ALA A 164 17.98 27.81 8.70
N ALA A 165 18.12 27.40 7.43
CA ALA A 165 19.35 27.52 6.67
C ALA A 165 19.05 27.65 5.15
N PRO A 166 20.07 27.90 4.31
CA PRO A 166 19.87 28.07 2.86
C PRO A 166 19.38 26.83 2.10
N ALA A 167 19.23 25.68 2.73
CA ALA A 167 18.69 24.48 2.08
C ALA A 167 17.79 23.65 3.01
N SER A 168 17.25 24.29 4.05
CA SER A 168 16.39 23.61 5.01
C SER A 168 15.33 24.52 5.63
N LEU A 169 14.26 23.87 6.09
CA LEU A 169 13.20 24.48 6.88
C LEU A 169 13.17 23.83 8.27
N SER A 170 13.06 24.64 9.31
CA SER A 170 12.62 24.16 10.63
C SER A 170 11.10 24.12 10.63
N VAL A 171 10.53 23.02 11.11
CA VAL A 171 9.08 22.83 11.22
C VAL A 171 8.72 22.35 12.61
N SER A 172 7.52 22.73 13.07
CA SER A 172 6.96 22.23 14.31
C SER A 172 5.44 22.23 14.29
N CYS A 173 4.83 21.35 15.07
CA CYS A 173 3.39 21.32 15.32
C CYS A 173 3.10 20.70 16.69
N ALA A 174 1.81 20.68 17.07
CA ALA A 174 1.32 20.00 18.25
C ALA A 174 0.31 18.90 17.87
N VAL A 175 0.34 17.79 18.60
CA VAL A 175 -0.55 16.63 18.46
C VAL A 175 -1.08 16.18 19.82
N ASP A 176 -2.04 15.26 19.83
CA ASP A 176 -2.44 14.54 21.04
C ASP A 176 -1.48 13.37 21.26
N PRO A 177 -0.55 13.43 22.25
CA PRO A 177 0.46 12.41 22.44
C PRO A 177 -0.14 11.05 22.82
N THR A 178 -1.38 11.01 23.33
CA THR A 178 -2.03 9.74 23.68
C THR A 178 -2.47 8.93 22.45
N ARG A 179 -2.61 9.60 21.29
CA ARG A 179 -3.11 8.99 20.04
C ARG A 179 -2.10 9.01 18.91
N VAL A 180 -1.07 9.86 19.00
CA VAL A 180 -0.09 10.09 17.93
C VAL A 180 1.30 9.83 18.45
N ASP A 181 2.06 9.04 17.71
CA ASP A 181 3.51 8.82 17.90
C ASP A 181 4.34 9.47 16.78
N GLU A 182 3.78 9.59 15.59
CA GLU A 182 4.48 10.12 14.42
C GLU A 182 3.64 11.16 13.65
N VAL A 183 4.35 12.10 13.04
CA VAL A 183 3.82 13.10 12.10
C VAL A 183 4.65 13.06 10.81
N SER A 184 3.97 13.24 9.67
CA SER A 184 4.62 13.51 8.39
C SER A 184 4.42 14.97 7.99
N PHE A 185 5.52 15.67 7.75
CA PHE A 185 5.54 16.99 7.13
C PHE A 185 5.65 16.84 5.61
N GLU A 186 4.65 17.31 4.90
CA GLU A 186 4.56 17.24 3.44
C GLU A 186 4.94 18.61 2.85
N VAL A 187 5.87 18.65 1.91
CA VAL A 187 6.46 19.88 1.41
C VAL A 187 6.34 19.98 -0.09
N GLY A 188 5.81 21.10 -0.57
CA GLY A 188 5.63 21.41 -1.98
C GLY A 188 5.90 22.88 -2.28
N LEU A 189 5.88 23.24 -3.56
CA LEU A 189 5.81 24.65 -3.95
C LEU A 189 4.42 25.20 -3.63
N PRO A 190 4.26 26.52 -3.37
CA PRO A 190 2.95 27.12 -3.15
C PRO A 190 1.98 26.81 -4.30
N GLY A 191 0.83 26.22 -3.97
CA GLY A 191 -0.18 25.78 -4.95
C GLY A 191 0.15 24.49 -5.71
N GLY A 192 1.31 23.88 -5.45
CA GLY A 192 1.73 22.61 -6.00
C GLY A 192 1.35 21.42 -5.11
N ARG A 193 1.74 20.22 -5.55
CA ARG A 193 1.64 18.98 -4.77
C ARG A 193 2.90 18.77 -3.92
N PRO A 194 2.82 18.05 -2.79
CA PRO A 194 4.00 17.68 -2.02
C PRO A 194 4.96 16.79 -2.84
N PHE A 195 6.25 17.11 -2.83
CA PHE A 195 7.29 16.29 -3.48
C PHE A 195 8.36 15.82 -2.49
N ILE A 196 8.34 16.30 -1.25
CA ILE A 196 9.13 15.81 -0.12
C ILE A 196 8.19 15.48 1.03
N SER A 197 8.48 14.39 1.72
CA SER A 197 7.81 14.00 2.96
C SER A 197 8.87 13.73 4.03
N LEU A 198 8.70 14.30 5.22
CA LEU A 198 9.57 14.08 6.37
C LEU A 198 8.77 13.60 7.57
N SER A 199 9.02 12.36 7.99
CA SER A 199 8.51 11.80 9.23
C SER A 199 9.27 12.31 10.45
N ALA A 200 8.56 12.61 11.53
CA ALA A 200 9.13 13.00 12.82
C ALA A 200 8.26 12.48 13.98
N GLN A 201 8.92 12.08 15.06
CA GLN A 201 8.26 11.54 16.25
C GLN A 201 7.69 12.68 17.12
N ALA A 202 6.56 12.42 17.76
CA ALA A 202 6.00 13.25 18.80
C ALA A 202 6.72 13.00 20.13
N ASP A 203 7.04 14.07 20.84
CA ASP A 203 7.53 13.99 22.22
C ASP A 203 6.40 13.61 23.20
N GLN A 204 6.76 13.44 24.47
CA GLN A 204 5.81 13.04 25.52
C GLN A 204 4.73 14.10 25.80
N GLU A 205 4.98 15.37 25.45
CA GLU A 205 4.06 16.49 25.62
C GLU A 205 3.20 16.72 24.36
N GLY A 206 3.42 15.96 23.29
CA GLY A 206 2.73 16.11 22.01
C GLY A 206 3.34 17.16 21.09
N GLY A 207 4.52 17.69 21.42
CA GLY A 207 5.31 18.53 20.54
C GLY A 207 5.99 17.71 19.45
N VAL A 208 6.03 18.26 18.24
CA VAL A 208 6.82 17.70 17.13
C VAL A 208 7.70 18.81 16.59
N ARG A 209 9.00 18.53 16.42
CA ARG A 209 9.97 19.45 15.80
C ARG A 209 10.88 18.69 14.87
N ALA A 210 11.14 19.24 13.69
CA ALA A 210 12.05 18.64 12.72
C ALA A 210 12.73 19.70 11.84
N THR A 211 13.78 19.27 11.13
CA THR A 211 14.42 20.05 10.06
C THR A 211 14.29 19.30 8.76
N ILE A 212 13.69 19.92 7.74
CA ILE A 212 13.56 19.35 6.39
C ILE A 212 14.77 19.78 5.58
N PRO A 213 15.69 18.86 5.21
CA PRO A 213 16.86 19.19 4.39
C PRO A 213 16.57 19.06 2.89
N GLY A 214 17.57 19.35 2.06
CA GLY A 214 17.51 19.09 0.61
C GLY A 214 16.59 20.05 -0.16
N LEU A 215 16.30 21.22 0.40
CA LEU A 215 15.49 22.24 -0.25
C LEU A 215 16.38 23.23 -1.01
N ARG A 216 15.81 23.89 -2.02
CA ARG A 216 16.50 24.96 -2.75
C ARG A 216 16.53 26.24 -1.90
N GLY A 217 17.66 26.92 -1.86
CA GLY A 217 17.81 28.20 -1.15
C GLY A 217 17.02 29.35 -1.75
N GLY A 218 16.64 30.30 -0.89
CA GLY A 218 15.81 31.45 -1.24
C GLY A 218 14.47 31.08 -1.89
N THR A 219 13.97 29.86 -1.67
CA THR A 219 12.76 29.36 -2.31
C THR A 219 11.63 29.29 -1.31
N ARG A 220 10.44 29.72 -1.74
CA ARG A 220 9.21 29.67 -0.96
C ARG A 220 8.56 28.29 -1.12
N TYR A 221 8.19 27.68 0.00
CA TYR A 221 7.56 26.37 0.09
C TYR A 221 6.28 26.44 0.90
N GLN A 222 5.33 25.59 0.55
CA GLN A 222 4.15 25.31 1.34
C GLN A 222 4.34 23.98 2.06
N VAL A 223 4.08 24.00 3.37
CA VAL A 223 4.19 22.85 4.26
C VAL A 223 2.79 22.47 4.73
N TRP A 224 2.45 21.20 4.58
CA TRP A 224 1.29 20.57 5.18
C TRP A 224 1.76 19.53 6.19
N VAL A 225 0.84 19.07 7.03
CA VAL A 225 1.16 18.14 8.11
C VAL A 225 0.04 17.14 8.30
N ARG A 226 0.37 15.88 8.58
CA ARG A 226 -0.57 14.82 8.95
C ARG A 226 0.00 13.96 10.07
N SER A 227 -0.86 13.38 10.90
CA SER A 227 -0.49 12.52 12.02
C SER A 227 -0.75 11.05 11.70
N HIS A 228 0.02 10.19 12.36
CA HIS A 228 -0.12 8.75 12.35
C HIS A 228 -0.68 8.27 13.69
N HIS A 229 -1.54 7.24 13.66
CA HIS A 229 -2.08 6.66 14.87
C HIS A 229 -0.99 5.85 15.59
N ARG A 230 -0.84 6.11 16.88
CA ARG A 230 0.11 5.41 17.76
C ARG A 230 -0.03 3.89 17.63
N GLU A 231 1.11 3.19 17.61
CA GLU A 231 1.19 1.72 17.62
C GLU A 231 0.53 1.00 16.43
N THR A 232 0.34 1.71 15.31
CA THR A 232 -0.16 1.09 14.08
C THR A 232 0.92 1.02 13.00
N SER A 233 0.64 0.28 11.92
CA SER A 233 1.56 0.18 10.78
C SER A 233 1.50 1.47 9.96
N GLU A 234 2.64 2.08 9.63
CA GLU A 234 2.67 3.29 8.79
C GLU A 234 2.16 3.00 7.37
N GLY A 235 2.25 1.76 6.93
CA GLY A 235 1.66 1.32 5.66
C GLY A 235 0.14 1.25 5.70
N ASN A 236 -0.53 1.38 6.85
CA ASN A 236 -1.98 1.43 6.89
C ASN A 236 -2.47 2.85 6.54
N PRO A 237 -3.03 3.11 5.35
CA PRO A 237 -3.49 4.46 5.00
C PRO A 237 -4.64 4.97 5.88
N TYR A 238 -5.31 4.08 6.63
CA TYR A 238 -6.38 4.43 7.57
C TYR A 238 -5.88 4.78 8.97
N ALA A 239 -4.60 4.52 9.26
CA ALA A 239 -3.93 5.00 10.46
C ALA A 239 -3.46 6.46 10.34
N TRP A 240 -3.45 7.02 9.12
CA TRP A 240 -3.05 8.40 8.88
C TRP A 240 -4.24 9.35 8.86
N SER A 241 -4.09 10.50 9.50
CA SER A 241 -5.00 11.62 9.27
C SER A 241 -4.91 12.08 7.82
N GLY A 242 -5.93 12.79 7.35
CA GLY A 242 -5.76 13.67 6.18
C GLY A 242 -4.73 14.76 6.47
N LEU A 243 -4.35 15.52 5.44
CA LEU A 243 -3.61 16.76 5.66
C LEU A 243 -4.43 17.69 6.56
N ALA A 244 -3.78 18.33 7.54
CA ALA A 244 -4.38 19.39 8.31
C ALA A 244 -4.91 20.49 7.38
N ALA A 245 -6.01 21.12 7.77
CA ALA A 245 -6.55 22.27 7.05
C ALA A 245 -5.58 23.46 7.08
N GLU A 246 -4.79 23.57 8.15
CA GLU A 246 -3.70 24.52 8.28
C GLU A 246 -2.53 24.11 7.37
N SER A 247 -2.00 25.09 6.63
CA SER A 247 -0.72 24.97 5.94
C SER A 247 0.11 26.21 6.24
N ALA A 248 1.43 26.05 6.29
CA ALA A 248 2.35 27.14 6.54
C ALA A 248 3.19 27.39 5.30
N VAL A 249 3.44 28.66 4.97
CA VAL A 249 4.25 29.03 3.82
C VAL A 249 5.52 29.72 4.29
N CYS A 250 6.66 29.11 4.01
CA CYS A 250 7.96 29.55 4.51
C CYS A 250 8.98 29.61 3.39
N SER A 251 10.02 30.41 3.60
CA SER A 251 11.14 30.50 2.65
C SER A 251 12.39 29.96 3.31
N THR A 252 13.16 29.16 2.58
CA THR A 252 14.54 28.85 2.97
C THR A 252 15.37 30.14 2.94
N ALA A 253 16.42 30.21 3.75
CA ALA A 253 17.26 31.41 3.79
C ALA A 253 17.92 31.67 2.43
N THR A 254 18.15 32.94 2.10
CA THR A 254 18.99 33.32 0.96
C THR A 254 20.45 33.18 1.35
N GLY A 255 21.16 32.29 0.68
CA GLY A 255 22.59 32.09 0.88
C GLY A 255 23.10 31.04 -0.09
N ALA A 256 24.33 31.17 -0.54
CA ALA A 256 24.98 30.04 -1.16
C ALA A 256 25.03 28.94 -0.09
N VAL A 257 24.45 27.76 -0.40
CA VAL A 257 24.84 26.55 0.32
C VAL A 257 26.36 26.52 0.16
N ALA A 258 27.11 26.64 1.26
CA ALA A 258 28.55 26.57 1.18
C ALA A 258 28.85 25.29 0.41
N ALA A 259 29.41 25.41 -0.80
CA ALA A 259 29.51 24.32 -1.76
C ALA A 259 30.48 23.22 -1.31
N GLY A 260 30.95 23.28 -0.06
CA GLY A 260 31.39 22.10 0.66
C GLY A 260 30.20 21.17 0.79
N THR A 261 30.05 20.27 -0.18
CA THR A 261 29.42 18.98 0.06
C THR A 261 29.96 18.53 1.42
N PRO A 262 29.11 18.39 2.46
CA PRO A 262 29.59 17.85 3.71
C PRO A 262 30.28 16.55 3.31
N GLU A 263 31.61 16.52 3.44
CA GLU A 263 32.36 15.31 3.17
C GLU A 263 31.64 14.26 4.02
N PRO A 264 31.09 13.20 3.41
CA PRO A 264 30.26 12.26 4.13
C PRO A 264 31.11 11.78 5.28
N ARG A 265 30.83 12.29 6.49
CA ARG A 265 31.58 11.90 7.67
C ARG A 265 31.38 10.41 7.72
N GLN A 266 32.46 9.69 7.43
CA GLN A 266 32.44 8.24 7.54
C GLN A 266 32.03 8.00 8.97
N ARG A 267 30.82 7.45 9.14
CA ARG A 267 30.28 7.09 10.44
C ARG A 267 31.39 6.28 11.09
N ALA A 268 31.95 6.76 12.20
CA ALA A 268 32.92 5.97 12.95
C ALA A 268 32.31 4.57 13.09
N PRO A 269 33.04 3.48 12.78
CA PRO A 269 32.49 2.13 12.74
C PRO A 269 31.76 1.88 14.04
N SER A 270 30.44 2.02 13.99
CA SER A 270 29.60 1.83 15.15
C SER A 270 29.69 0.35 15.41
N GLY A 271 30.12 -0.06 16.60
CA GLY A 271 30.28 -1.48 16.98
C GLY A 271 29.01 -2.34 16.94
N GLY A 272 27.98 -1.93 16.20
CA GLY A 272 26.83 -2.74 15.82
C GLY A 272 27.11 -3.58 14.56
N PRO A 273 26.15 -4.42 14.19
CA PRO A 273 26.26 -5.27 13.00
C PRO A 273 26.32 -4.43 11.71
N PRO A 274 26.92 -4.97 10.63
CA PRO A 274 26.97 -4.30 9.35
C PRO A 274 25.56 -4.05 8.79
N THR A 275 25.39 -2.90 8.14
CA THR A 275 24.14 -2.47 7.50
C THR A 275 24.44 -1.88 6.13
N ARG A 276 23.42 -1.89 5.26
CA ARG A 276 23.45 -1.21 3.96
C ARG A 276 22.19 -0.41 3.73
N TRP A 277 22.28 0.58 2.84
CA TRP A 277 21.13 1.36 2.40
C TRP A 277 20.64 0.88 1.03
N VAL A 278 19.32 0.74 0.89
CA VAL A 278 18.67 0.40 -0.38
C VAL A 278 17.62 1.46 -0.73
N GLU A 279 17.48 1.75 -2.01
CA GLU A 279 16.42 2.62 -2.54
C GLU A 279 15.17 1.78 -2.82
N VAL A 280 14.05 2.18 -2.23
CA VAL A 280 12.76 1.51 -2.39
C VAL A 280 11.75 2.52 -2.90
N TYR A 281 11.11 2.20 -4.00
CA TYR A 281 10.08 2.96 -4.68
C TYR A 281 8.74 2.28 -4.45
N ARG A 282 7.76 3.07 -4.03
CA ARG A 282 6.40 2.61 -3.78
C ARG A 282 5.42 3.49 -4.54
N LEU A 283 4.57 2.84 -5.33
CA LEU A 283 3.40 3.48 -5.88
C LEU A 283 2.28 3.42 -4.84
N ALA A 284 1.71 4.57 -4.47
CA ALA A 284 0.57 4.56 -3.57
C ALA A 284 -0.61 3.85 -4.24
N SER A 285 -1.13 2.82 -3.56
CA SER A 285 -2.28 2.06 -4.04
C SER A 285 -3.56 2.89 -4.01
N ARG A 286 -3.62 3.91 -3.14
CA ARG A 286 -4.79 4.77 -2.92
C ARG A 286 -4.35 6.19 -2.54
N GLY A 287 -5.08 7.17 -3.06
CA GLY A 287 -4.91 8.58 -2.69
C GLY A 287 -3.82 9.31 -3.48
N THR A 288 -3.57 10.56 -3.06
CA THR A 288 -2.63 11.50 -3.70
C THR A 288 -1.40 11.78 -2.83
N LEU A 289 -1.29 11.09 -1.70
CA LEU A 289 -0.21 11.22 -0.74
C LEU A 289 0.61 9.92 -0.69
N PRO A 290 1.85 9.98 -0.21
CA PRO A 290 2.67 8.79 -0.04
C PRO A 290 2.01 7.72 0.82
N ASP A 291 2.15 6.48 0.36
CA ASP A 291 1.86 5.24 1.08
C ASP A 291 3.20 4.72 1.61
N PHE A 292 3.33 4.56 2.93
CA PHE A 292 4.60 4.15 3.54
C PHE A 292 4.86 2.65 3.35
N LEU A 293 6.07 2.21 3.68
CA LEU A 293 6.60 0.91 3.27
C LEU A 293 6.13 -0.28 4.11
N ASP A 294 5.71 -0.06 5.35
CA ASP A 294 5.42 -1.14 6.28
C ASP A 294 4.34 -2.07 5.74
N GLN A 295 4.67 -3.36 5.63
CA GLN A 295 3.75 -4.39 5.12
C GLN A 295 3.15 -4.02 3.75
N HIS A 296 3.96 -3.37 2.90
CA HIS A 296 3.69 -3.14 1.49
C HIS A 296 4.80 -3.70 0.62
N ASN A 297 4.44 -3.95 -0.64
CA ASN A 297 5.40 -4.27 -1.69
C ASN A 297 6.03 -2.96 -2.19
N GLY A 298 7.36 -2.88 -2.09
CA GLY A 298 8.17 -1.88 -2.76
C GLY A 298 8.91 -2.46 -3.96
N ALA A 299 9.61 -1.61 -4.68
CA ALA A 299 10.45 -2.00 -5.81
C ALA A 299 11.72 -1.14 -5.85
N ASP A 300 12.78 -1.57 -6.54
CA ASP A 300 13.79 -0.60 -6.97
C ASP A 300 13.24 0.26 -8.12
N LEU A 301 14.00 1.25 -8.59
CA LEU A 301 13.53 2.11 -9.68
C LEU A 301 13.26 1.31 -10.97
N ASN A 302 14.10 0.31 -11.24
CA ASN A 302 14.02 -0.52 -12.44
C ASN A 302 12.68 -1.27 -12.50
N ALA A 303 12.30 -1.95 -11.42
CA ALA A 303 11.04 -2.68 -11.34
C ALA A 303 9.84 -1.74 -11.10
N GLY A 304 10.02 -0.70 -10.27
CA GLY A 304 8.95 0.20 -9.85
C GLY A 304 8.36 0.98 -11.01
N VAL A 305 9.20 1.49 -11.91
CA VAL A 305 8.73 2.26 -13.06
C VAL A 305 8.01 1.37 -14.09
N GLY A 306 8.51 0.15 -14.33
CA GLY A 306 7.78 -0.83 -15.14
C GLY A 306 6.40 -1.15 -14.55
N ALA A 307 6.31 -1.35 -13.24
CA ALA A 307 5.03 -1.58 -12.57
C ALA A 307 4.07 -0.39 -12.71
N ILE A 308 4.54 0.85 -12.68
CA ILE A 308 3.70 2.06 -12.84
C ILE A 308 3.09 2.15 -14.23
N ALA A 309 3.86 1.85 -15.28
CA ALA A 309 3.35 1.88 -16.65
C ALA A 309 2.15 0.94 -16.83
N SER A 310 2.07 -0.14 -16.04
CA SER A 310 0.93 -1.07 -16.03
C SER A 310 -0.32 -0.58 -15.27
N GLN A 311 -0.21 0.47 -14.45
CA GLN A 311 -1.32 0.97 -13.65
C GLN A 311 -2.00 2.17 -14.34
N PHE A 312 -3.12 1.88 -15.00
CA PHE A 312 -3.97 2.86 -15.70
C PHE A 312 -5.01 3.52 -14.77
N PRO A 313 -5.49 4.72 -15.12
CA PRO A 313 -4.81 6.01 -15.14
C PRO A 313 -5.22 6.80 -13.89
N LYS A 314 -4.31 6.99 -12.93
CA LYS A 314 -4.55 7.82 -11.75
C LYS A 314 -3.32 8.68 -11.50
N ALA A 315 -3.47 9.90 -10.98
CA ALA A 315 -2.33 10.74 -10.59
C ALA A 315 -1.65 10.18 -9.31
N LEU A 316 -1.19 8.94 -9.37
CA LEU A 316 -0.65 8.21 -8.23
C LEU A 316 0.77 8.70 -7.94
N PRO A 317 1.09 8.94 -6.66
CA PRO A 317 2.44 9.25 -6.24
C PRO A 317 3.32 8.01 -6.28
N LEU A 318 4.45 8.11 -6.95
CA LEU A 318 5.60 7.23 -6.82
C LEU A 318 6.56 7.85 -5.83
N THR A 319 6.72 7.21 -4.67
CA THR A 319 7.56 7.71 -3.59
C THR A 319 8.84 6.89 -3.50
N ARG A 320 10.00 7.56 -3.55
CA ARG A 320 11.30 7.00 -3.21
C ARG A 320 11.54 7.14 -1.71
N TYR A 321 11.90 6.01 -1.11
CA TYR A 321 12.36 5.87 0.24
C TYR A 321 13.79 5.35 0.25
N CYS A 322 14.52 5.72 1.30
CA CYS A 322 15.79 5.10 1.66
C CYS A 322 15.53 4.15 2.83
N VAL A 323 16.02 2.91 2.74
CA VAL A 323 15.84 1.90 3.78
C VAL A 323 17.21 1.37 4.20
N GLU A 324 17.53 1.51 5.49
CA GLU A 324 18.69 0.84 6.08
C GLU A 324 18.28 -0.60 6.41
N VAL A 325 19.04 -1.57 5.94
CA VAL A 325 18.79 -3.00 6.15
C VAL A 325 20.01 -3.65 6.78
N LEU A 326 19.76 -4.61 7.67
CA LEU A 326 20.78 -5.41 8.32
C LEU A 326 21.45 -6.32 7.28
N ASP A 327 22.79 -6.32 7.25
CA ASP A 327 23.53 -7.24 6.41
C ASP A 327 23.57 -8.62 7.08
N VAL A 328 22.77 -9.53 6.55
CA VAL A 328 22.68 -10.93 7.01
C VAL A 328 23.07 -11.89 5.90
N SER A 329 23.25 -13.17 6.24
CA SER A 329 23.32 -14.26 5.27
C SER A 329 22.29 -15.30 5.68
N LEU A 330 21.18 -15.36 4.96
CA LEU A 330 20.07 -16.23 5.28
C LEU A 330 20.10 -17.45 4.34
N PRO A 331 20.01 -18.68 4.85
CA PRO A 331 20.06 -19.88 4.03
C PRO A 331 18.72 -20.18 3.36
N GLY A 332 18.76 -20.99 2.30
CA GLY A 332 17.55 -21.56 1.72
C GLY A 332 16.62 -20.56 1.02
N VAL A 333 17.13 -19.37 0.66
CA VAL A 333 16.33 -18.34 -0.01
C VAL A 333 16.19 -18.70 -1.47
N ILE A 334 14.95 -18.89 -1.92
CA ILE A 334 14.62 -19.38 -3.26
C ILE A 334 14.20 -18.25 -4.21
N THR A 335 13.75 -17.13 -3.67
CA THR A 335 13.36 -15.95 -4.45
C THR A 335 14.53 -15.01 -4.73
N ALA A 336 15.75 -15.36 -4.32
CA ALA A 336 16.94 -14.53 -4.55
C ALA A 336 17.41 -14.52 -6.02
N SER A 337 16.91 -15.43 -6.87
CA SER A 337 17.18 -15.45 -8.31
C SER A 337 16.00 -16.04 -9.10
N VAL A 338 16.01 -15.81 -10.41
CA VAL A 338 15.02 -16.35 -11.36
C VAL A 338 15.11 -17.88 -11.51
N THR A 339 16.19 -18.51 -11.05
CA THR A 339 16.34 -19.97 -11.09
C THR A 339 15.48 -20.68 -10.05
N GLY A 340 15.03 -19.98 -9.00
CA GLY A 340 14.28 -20.59 -7.90
C GLY A 340 15.10 -21.52 -7.00
N GLU A 341 16.40 -21.70 -7.27
CA GLU A 341 17.25 -22.61 -6.51
C GLU A 341 17.55 -22.04 -5.11
N PRO A 342 17.45 -22.85 -4.04
CA PRO A 342 17.76 -22.41 -2.69
C PRO A 342 19.23 -21.97 -2.58
N GLN A 343 19.46 -20.75 -2.10
CA GLN A 343 20.80 -20.21 -1.92
C GLN A 343 20.89 -19.35 -0.65
N ALA A 344 22.13 -19.09 -0.20
CA ALA A 344 22.36 -18.08 0.81
C ALA A 344 22.19 -16.69 0.20
N ALA A 345 21.39 -15.83 0.82
CA ALA A 345 21.14 -14.49 0.32
C ALA A 345 21.10 -13.47 1.45
N PRO A 346 21.40 -12.19 1.17
CA PRO A 346 21.36 -11.15 2.19
C PRO A 346 19.98 -10.51 2.37
N PHE A 347 18.95 -11.15 1.80
CA PHE A 347 17.54 -10.81 1.91
C PHE A 347 16.78 -12.11 2.18
N SER A 348 15.60 -12.02 2.80
CA SER A 348 14.71 -13.17 2.92
C SER A 348 13.99 -13.48 1.63
N ASP A 349 13.21 -14.56 1.66
CA ASP A 349 12.25 -14.75 0.60
C ASP A 349 11.25 -13.61 0.56
N TYR A 350 10.99 -13.12 -0.65
CA TYR A 350 9.98 -12.09 -0.84
C TYR A 350 8.60 -12.62 -0.42
N ALA A 351 7.91 -11.84 0.40
CA ALA A 351 6.51 -12.07 0.78
C ALA A 351 5.62 -11.06 0.07
N SER A 352 4.51 -11.50 -0.50
CA SER A 352 3.55 -10.56 -1.09
C SER A 352 2.77 -9.88 0.03
N CYS A 353 2.90 -8.57 0.13
CA CYS A 353 2.23 -7.78 1.15
C CYS A 353 1.05 -7.00 0.56
N ASN A 354 -0.10 -7.09 1.23
CA ASN A 354 -1.31 -6.38 0.87
C ASN A 354 -2.00 -5.84 2.13
N GLY A 355 -2.24 -4.53 2.16
CA GLY A 355 -3.10 -3.89 3.16
C GLY A 355 -2.63 -4.07 4.60
N GLY A 356 -1.32 -4.04 4.86
CA GLY A 356 -0.81 -4.23 6.23
C GLY A 356 -0.57 -5.69 6.61
N HIS A 357 -0.50 -6.61 5.65
CA HIS A 357 -0.16 -8.00 5.93
C HIS A 357 0.71 -8.60 4.84
N CYS A 358 1.85 -9.18 5.23
CA CYS A 358 2.73 -9.92 4.35
C CYS A 358 2.45 -11.41 4.50
N GLN A 359 2.23 -12.07 3.37
CA GLN A 359 1.97 -13.49 3.28
C GLN A 359 2.94 -14.13 2.29
N CYS A 360 2.95 -15.47 2.27
CA CYS A 360 3.66 -16.23 1.26
C CYS A 360 3.51 -15.63 -0.15
N MET A 361 4.62 -15.51 -0.89
CA MET A 361 4.64 -14.94 -2.24
C MET A 361 3.51 -15.51 -3.08
N HIS A 362 2.59 -14.63 -3.48
CA HIS A 362 1.43 -15.02 -4.23
C HIS A 362 1.85 -15.36 -5.66
N GLN A 363 0.99 -16.09 -6.33
CA GLN A 363 1.31 -16.70 -7.61
C GLN A 363 1.67 -15.70 -8.70
N VAL A 364 0.94 -14.58 -8.81
CA VAL A 364 1.25 -13.57 -9.83
C VAL A 364 2.65 -12.99 -9.63
N ASP A 365 3.03 -12.64 -8.40
CA ASP A 365 4.39 -12.20 -8.08
C ASP A 365 5.42 -13.28 -8.45
N ARG A 366 5.15 -14.57 -8.17
CA ARG A 366 6.06 -15.67 -8.60
C ARG A 366 6.22 -15.71 -10.11
N SER A 367 5.13 -15.47 -10.84
CA SER A 367 5.14 -15.40 -12.30
C SER A 367 5.94 -14.19 -12.80
N ILE A 368 5.82 -13.03 -12.13
CA ILE A 368 6.58 -11.81 -12.44
C ILE A 368 8.07 -12.05 -12.17
N ALA A 369 8.41 -12.75 -11.09
CA ALA A 369 9.79 -13.10 -10.76
C ALA A 369 10.38 -14.23 -11.63
N HIS A 370 9.61 -14.73 -12.60
CA HIS A 370 9.98 -15.83 -13.51
C HIS A 370 10.47 -17.08 -12.76
N LEU A 371 9.93 -17.36 -11.57
CA LEU A 371 10.28 -18.56 -10.81
C LEU A 371 9.87 -19.82 -11.59
N PRO A 372 10.62 -20.94 -11.49
CA PRO A 372 10.32 -22.16 -12.24
C PRO A 372 8.89 -22.65 -12.06
N ALA A 373 8.28 -23.13 -13.15
CA ALA A 373 6.92 -23.69 -13.14
C ALA A 373 6.71 -24.73 -12.04
N ARG A 374 7.70 -25.61 -11.85
CA ARG A 374 7.68 -26.64 -10.81
C ARG A 374 7.51 -26.04 -9.42
N GLN A 375 8.24 -25.00 -9.09
CA GLN A 375 8.18 -24.34 -7.78
C GLN A 375 6.83 -23.64 -7.56
N ILE A 376 6.27 -23.02 -8.62
CA ILE A 376 4.93 -22.43 -8.56
C ILE A 376 3.88 -23.52 -8.31
N LEU A 377 3.97 -24.66 -9.00
CA LEU A 377 3.08 -25.79 -8.79
C LEU A 377 3.22 -26.33 -7.35
N GLU A 378 4.44 -26.58 -6.89
CA GLU A 378 4.68 -27.12 -5.53
C GLU A 378 4.14 -26.19 -4.43
N MET A 379 4.34 -24.88 -4.54
CA MET A 379 3.92 -23.94 -3.50
C MET A 379 2.45 -23.52 -3.61
N CYS A 380 1.84 -23.63 -4.78
CA CYS A 380 0.50 -23.08 -5.04
C CYS A 380 -0.55 -24.14 -5.44
N ALA A 381 -0.20 -25.44 -5.46
CA ALA A 381 -1.12 -26.53 -5.85
C ALA A 381 -2.21 -26.82 -4.80
N ASN A 382 -1.89 -26.77 -3.51
CA ASN A 382 -2.80 -27.17 -2.43
C ASN A 382 -3.78 -26.07 -2.00
N ARG A 383 -4.13 -25.15 -2.90
CA ARG A 383 -5.09 -24.09 -2.59
C ARG A 383 -6.50 -24.68 -2.51
N SER A 384 -7.23 -24.33 -1.47
CA SER A 384 -8.67 -24.60 -1.42
C SER A 384 -9.37 -23.83 -2.54
N ALA A 385 -10.48 -24.37 -3.05
CA ALA A 385 -11.34 -23.65 -4.00
C ALA A 385 -11.89 -22.34 -3.40
N ASP A 386 -11.85 -22.22 -2.07
CA ASP A 386 -12.28 -21.06 -1.28
C ASP A 386 -11.17 -20.02 -1.09
N ALA A 387 -9.94 -20.30 -1.51
CA ALA A 387 -8.85 -19.33 -1.50
C ALA A 387 -9.18 -18.21 -2.49
N THR A 388 -9.84 -17.16 -1.99
CA THR A 388 -10.16 -15.91 -2.71
C THR A 388 -8.93 -15.13 -3.15
N ARG A 389 -7.73 -15.71 -3.02
CA ARG A 389 -6.45 -15.04 -3.11
C ARG A 389 -5.47 -15.93 -3.83
N ASN A 390 -4.68 -15.31 -4.69
CA ASN A 390 -3.54 -15.94 -5.36
C ASN A 390 -2.43 -16.40 -4.40
N THR A 391 -2.70 -16.48 -3.10
CA THR A 391 -1.78 -16.81 -2.01
C THR A 391 -1.30 -18.25 -2.12
N CYS A 392 0.00 -18.44 -2.15
CA CYS A 392 0.61 -19.77 -2.12
C CYS A 392 0.86 -20.21 -0.67
N SER A 393 1.25 -21.46 -0.45
CA SER A 393 1.70 -21.97 0.84
C SER A 393 3.21 -22.08 0.87
N CYS A 394 3.82 -21.49 1.89
CA CYS A 394 5.25 -21.43 2.08
C CYS A 394 5.67 -22.34 3.24
N PRO A 395 6.84 -22.99 3.21
CA PRO A 395 7.37 -23.68 4.37
C PRO A 395 7.48 -22.72 5.57
N ALA A 396 7.18 -23.20 6.78
CA ALA A 396 7.15 -22.36 7.99
C ALA A 396 8.46 -21.62 8.26
N ALA A 397 9.61 -22.22 7.94
CA ALA A 397 10.92 -21.57 8.07
C ALA A 397 11.07 -20.36 7.14
N MET A 398 10.55 -20.46 5.92
CA MET A 398 10.57 -19.37 4.94
C MET A 398 9.66 -18.23 5.38
N ASP A 399 8.44 -18.55 5.82
CA ASP A 399 7.51 -17.56 6.35
C ASP A 399 8.10 -16.83 7.57
N ALA A 400 8.62 -17.57 8.55
CA ALA A 400 9.27 -16.98 9.74
C ALA A 400 10.42 -16.02 9.37
N GLN A 401 11.19 -16.34 8.33
CA GLN A 401 12.26 -15.48 7.84
C GLN A 401 11.70 -14.23 7.13
N SER A 402 10.68 -14.39 6.29
CA SER A 402 10.01 -13.30 5.57
C SER A 402 9.19 -12.37 6.46
N GLN A 403 8.78 -12.81 7.65
CA GLN A 403 8.15 -11.94 8.66
C GLN A 403 9.16 -11.09 9.44
N ARG A 404 10.46 -11.39 9.33
CA ARG A 404 11.50 -10.72 10.13
C ARG A 404 12.52 -9.95 9.31
N TYR A 405 12.85 -10.36 8.09
CA TYR A 405 13.86 -9.70 7.27
C TYR A 405 13.24 -9.13 6.00
N VAL A 406 13.85 -8.08 5.44
CA VAL A 406 13.45 -7.55 4.14
C VAL A 406 13.60 -8.65 3.09
N GLY A 407 12.50 -8.98 2.42
CA GLY A 407 12.48 -9.96 1.36
C GLY A 407 12.75 -9.31 0.01
N ARG A 408 13.28 -10.08 -0.94
CA ARG A 408 13.59 -9.57 -2.28
C ARG A 408 13.35 -10.63 -3.35
N CYS A 409 12.71 -10.26 -4.45
CA CYS A 409 12.64 -11.09 -5.65
C CYS A 409 13.08 -10.34 -6.91
N PRO A 410 13.71 -11.02 -7.88
CA PRO A 410 14.11 -10.43 -9.14
C PRO A 410 12.90 -10.13 -10.03
N ILE A 411 13.01 -9.09 -10.84
CA ILE A 411 12.03 -8.70 -11.85
C ILE A 411 12.78 -8.61 -13.18
N PRO A 412 12.82 -9.72 -13.95
CA PRO A 412 13.45 -9.74 -15.26
C PRO A 412 12.65 -8.94 -16.30
N PHE A 413 13.32 -8.51 -17.38
CA PHE A 413 12.70 -7.76 -18.47
C PHE A 413 12.75 -8.55 -19.81
N PRO A 414 11.76 -8.45 -20.71
CA PRO A 414 10.54 -7.62 -20.61
C PRO A 414 9.68 -7.99 -19.41
N TYR A 415 9.01 -7.00 -18.83
CA TYR A 415 8.14 -7.24 -17.68
C TYR A 415 6.95 -8.08 -18.13
N ALA A 416 6.59 -9.10 -17.35
CA ALA A 416 5.53 -10.04 -17.69
C ALA A 416 4.81 -10.51 -16.42
N ALA A 417 3.51 -10.25 -16.32
CA ALA A 417 2.64 -10.77 -15.28
C ALA A 417 1.63 -11.75 -15.88
N GLN A 418 1.60 -13.00 -15.37
CA GLN A 418 0.69 -14.04 -15.83
C GLN A 418 -0.53 -14.12 -14.89
N PHE A 419 -1.62 -13.44 -15.24
CA PHE A 419 -2.88 -13.49 -14.49
C PHE A 419 -3.72 -14.74 -14.82
N SER A 420 -3.46 -15.41 -15.95
CA SER A 420 -4.11 -16.69 -16.28
C SER A 420 -3.84 -17.77 -15.24
N MET A 421 -2.71 -17.63 -14.56
CA MET A 421 -2.18 -18.53 -13.56
C MET A 421 -3.07 -18.59 -12.31
N GLU A 422 -3.84 -17.53 -12.04
CA GLU A 422 -4.80 -17.44 -10.93
C GLU A 422 -5.96 -18.47 -11.02
N ARG A 423 -6.20 -19.04 -12.21
CA ARG A 423 -7.30 -19.99 -12.44
C ARG A 423 -7.03 -21.35 -11.79
N LEU A 424 -8.09 -21.95 -11.22
CA LEU A 424 -8.06 -23.32 -10.71
C LEU A 424 -8.74 -24.30 -11.71
N PRO A 425 -8.18 -25.50 -11.93
CA PRO A 425 -6.87 -25.94 -11.47
C PRO A 425 -5.75 -25.07 -12.06
N LEU A 426 -4.67 -24.92 -11.29
CA LEU A 426 -3.51 -24.13 -11.66
C LEU A 426 -2.99 -24.51 -13.06
N GLN A 427 -3.03 -23.56 -14.01
CA GLN A 427 -2.53 -23.74 -15.38
C GLN A 427 -1.31 -22.87 -15.63
N ILE A 428 -0.17 -23.51 -15.90
CA ILE A 428 1.05 -22.84 -16.35
C ILE A 428 1.00 -22.72 -17.89
N PRO A 429 1.09 -21.52 -18.48
CA PRO A 429 1.11 -21.36 -19.93
C PRO A 429 2.27 -22.11 -20.60
N ALA A 430 2.03 -22.62 -21.80
CA ALA A 430 3.10 -23.20 -22.62
C ALA A 430 4.17 -22.14 -22.92
N GLY A 431 5.44 -22.48 -22.70
CA GLY A 431 6.57 -21.55 -22.91
C GLY A 431 6.88 -20.64 -21.71
N TYR A 432 6.33 -20.92 -20.53
CA TYR A 432 6.72 -20.25 -19.28
C TYR A 432 8.04 -20.83 -18.68
N PRO A 433 8.91 -20.00 -18.08
CA PRO A 433 8.85 -18.53 -18.05
C PRO A 433 9.15 -17.94 -19.43
N PRO A 434 8.60 -16.76 -19.77
CA PRO A 434 8.89 -16.12 -21.04
C PRO A 434 10.38 -15.78 -21.15
N LYS A 435 10.88 -15.70 -22.38
CA LYS A 435 12.28 -15.29 -22.63
C LYS A 435 12.52 -13.90 -22.05
N TYR A 436 13.65 -13.72 -21.39
CA TYR A 436 14.02 -12.47 -20.74
C TYR A 436 15.51 -12.15 -20.93
N HIS A 437 15.85 -10.89 -20.69
CA HIS A 437 17.20 -10.36 -20.65
C HIS A 437 17.77 -10.52 -19.24
N PRO A 438 18.97 -11.09 -19.06
CA PRO A 438 19.56 -11.28 -17.73
C PRO A 438 19.98 -9.95 -17.06
N SER A 439 20.13 -8.87 -17.83
CA SER A 439 20.50 -7.55 -17.33
C SER A 439 20.02 -6.44 -18.28
N PRO A 440 19.62 -5.26 -17.76
CA PRO A 440 19.42 -4.98 -16.34
C PRO A 440 18.20 -5.75 -15.79
N MET A 441 18.16 -5.87 -14.48
CA MET A 441 17.08 -6.52 -13.74
C MET A 441 16.58 -5.54 -12.68
N GLY A 442 15.28 -5.56 -12.41
CA GLY A 442 14.72 -4.87 -11.25
C GLY A 442 14.52 -5.82 -10.08
N TYR A 443 14.09 -5.27 -8.94
CA TYR A 443 13.78 -6.07 -7.76
C TYR A 443 12.52 -5.55 -7.08
N PHE A 444 11.65 -6.46 -6.65
CA PHE A 444 10.64 -6.13 -5.65
C PHE A 444 11.16 -6.43 -4.25
N TYR A 445 10.65 -5.68 -3.28
CA TYR A 445 10.98 -5.78 -1.87
C TYR A 445 9.73 -5.95 -1.02
N SER A 446 9.81 -6.80 0.00
CA SER A 446 8.79 -6.94 1.03
C SER A 446 9.35 -6.45 2.36
N LEU A 447 8.64 -5.54 3.02
CA LEU A 447 9.11 -4.88 4.26
C LEU A 447 8.22 -5.27 5.44
N PRO A 448 8.50 -6.40 6.11
CA PRO A 448 7.63 -6.91 7.16
C PRO A 448 7.74 -6.08 8.44
N LEU A 449 6.60 -5.83 9.10
CA LEU A 449 6.57 -5.07 10.35
C LEU A 449 7.36 -5.74 11.48
N GLY A 450 7.40 -7.08 11.53
CA GLY A 450 8.12 -7.83 12.55
C GLY A 450 9.64 -7.64 12.53
N GLY A 451 10.19 -7.11 11.43
CA GLY A 451 11.61 -6.72 11.30
C GLY A 451 11.89 -5.24 11.54
N ARG A 452 10.85 -4.40 11.63
CA ARG A 452 10.99 -2.95 11.62
C ARG A 452 11.59 -2.46 12.93
N CYS A 453 12.60 -1.60 12.83
CA CYS A 453 13.17 -0.92 13.98
C CYS A 453 12.22 0.16 14.51
N PRO A 454 12.09 0.30 15.84
CA PRO A 454 11.42 1.45 16.42
C PRO A 454 12.00 2.76 15.88
N PRO A 455 11.20 3.83 15.76
CA PRO A 455 11.71 5.12 15.34
C PRO A 455 12.91 5.58 16.19
N GLY A 456 13.99 5.98 15.53
CA GLY A 456 15.24 6.42 16.18
C GLY A 456 16.21 5.31 16.61
N ALA A 457 15.74 4.07 16.77
CA ALA A 457 16.60 2.91 17.06
C ALA A 457 17.53 2.62 15.88
N ARG A 458 18.71 2.04 16.14
CA ARG A 458 19.62 1.60 15.07
C ARG A 458 19.20 0.25 14.53
N VAL A 459 19.44 0.00 13.25
CA VAL A 459 19.29 -1.35 12.68
C VAL A 459 20.20 -2.34 13.41
N GLY A 460 19.63 -3.47 13.82
CA GLY A 460 20.28 -4.48 14.67
C GLY A 460 20.03 -4.31 16.19
N GLU A 461 19.60 -3.12 16.64
CA GLU A 461 19.23 -2.88 18.03
C GLU A 461 17.91 -3.57 18.37
N GLY A 462 17.84 -4.22 19.54
CA GLY A 462 16.62 -4.92 19.94
C GLY A 462 16.14 -5.98 18.93
N ASN A 463 17.08 -6.57 18.17
CA ASN A 463 16.81 -7.60 17.14
C ASN A 463 16.03 -7.13 15.90
N CYS A 464 15.80 -5.83 15.72
CA CYS A 464 15.22 -5.30 14.50
C CYS A 464 16.21 -5.38 13.32
N THR A 465 15.69 -5.43 12.09
CA THR A 465 16.47 -5.77 10.89
C THR A 465 16.41 -4.72 9.81
N TRP A 466 15.51 -3.74 9.90
CA TRP A 466 15.46 -2.64 8.93
C TRP A 466 14.79 -1.39 9.49
N GLN A 467 15.14 -0.23 8.93
CA GLN A 467 14.51 1.05 9.25
C GLN A 467 14.40 1.92 8.00
N ARG A 468 13.29 2.65 7.88
CA ARG A 468 13.09 3.65 6.82
C ARG A 468 13.73 4.98 7.24
N SER A 469 14.39 5.66 6.31
CA SER A 469 14.78 7.07 6.46
C SER A 469 13.54 7.94 6.67
N PRO A 470 13.58 8.92 7.58
CA PRO A 470 12.44 9.82 7.79
C PRO A 470 12.11 10.63 6.52
N LEU A 471 13.12 10.93 5.69
CA LEU A 471 12.97 11.68 4.45
C LEU A 471 12.63 10.77 3.26
N ALA A 472 11.61 11.19 2.50
CA ALA A 472 11.16 10.56 1.26
C ALA A 472 10.89 11.61 0.16
N TYR A 473 10.92 11.17 -1.09
CA TYR A 473 10.72 12.02 -2.26
C TYR A 473 9.65 11.46 -3.17
N THR A 474 8.78 12.32 -3.70
CA THR A 474 7.61 11.89 -4.45
C THR A 474 7.58 12.55 -5.83
N VAL A 475 7.37 11.73 -6.85
CA VAL A 475 6.99 12.17 -8.20
C VAL A 475 5.60 11.62 -8.51
N TYR A 476 4.86 12.30 -9.37
CA TYR A 476 3.50 11.87 -9.72
C TYR A 476 3.46 11.29 -11.14
N GLN A 477 2.60 10.28 -11.35
CA GLN A 477 2.50 9.60 -12.65
C GLN A 477 2.23 10.56 -13.82
N ASP A 478 1.43 11.60 -13.64
CA ASP A 478 1.18 12.60 -14.68
C ASP A 478 2.41 13.46 -15.01
N ASP A 479 3.27 13.74 -14.02
CA ASP A 479 4.54 14.41 -14.26
C ASP A 479 5.52 13.47 -15.01
N LEU A 480 5.52 12.17 -14.68
CA LEU A 480 6.29 11.17 -15.42
C LEU A 480 5.82 11.06 -16.89
N ILE A 481 4.51 11.06 -17.14
CA ILE A 481 3.94 11.07 -18.50
C ILE A 481 4.39 12.33 -19.27
N ARG A 482 4.35 13.51 -18.65
CA ARG A 482 4.87 14.74 -19.28
C ARG A 482 6.37 14.68 -19.58
N LEU A 483 7.14 13.92 -18.80
CA LEU A 483 8.56 13.67 -19.01
C LEU A 483 8.84 12.52 -20.00
N GLY A 484 7.80 11.93 -20.59
CA GLY A 484 7.89 10.91 -21.64
C GLY A 484 7.78 9.48 -21.14
N LEU A 485 7.16 9.22 -19.98
CA LEU A 485 6.79 7.86 -19.57
C LEU A 485 5.86 7.25 -20.61
N ASN A 486 6.19 6.05 -21.08
CA ASN A 486 5.45 5.32 -22.09
C ASN A 486 4.54 4.28 -21.44
N SER A 487 3.25 4.60 -21.31
CA SER A 487 2.25 3.71 -20.71
C SER A 487 1.72 2.63 -21.66
N SER A 488 2.50 2.25 -22.69
CA SER A 488 2.14 1.18 -23.60
C SER A 488 2.36 -0.17 -22.92
N VAL A 489 1.29 -0.97 -22.81
CA VAL A 489 1.36 -2.34 -22.28
C VAL A 489 0.63 -3.31 -23.20
N HIS A 490 1.12 -4.54 -23.25
CA HIS A 490 0.50 -5.65 -23.95
C HIS A 490 -0.45 -6.37 -23.02
N VAL A 491 -1.75 -6.33 -23.32
CA VAL A 491 -2.76 -7.05 -22.53
C VAL A 491 -3.22 -8.27 -23.32
N GLY A 492 -2.85 -9.46 -22.85
CA GLY A 492 -3.43 -10.71 -23.31
C GLY A 492 -4.77 -10.94 -22.63
N LEU A 493 -5.85 -11.08 -23.41
CA LEU A 493 -7.19 -11.36 -22.90
C LEU A 493 -7.56 -12.83 -23.14
N SER A 494 -8.49 -13.35 -22.34
CA SER A 494 -9.11 -14.66 -22.58
C SER A 494 -9.93 -14.67 -23.87
N ASP A 495 -10.29 -15.86 -24.36
CA ASP A 495 -11.09 -16.04 -25.59
C ASP A 495 -12.41 -15.25 -25.54
N ASP A 496 -13.04 -15.16 -24.37
CA ASP A 496 -14.26 -14.38 -24.14
C ASP A 496 -14.01 -12.87 -23.96
N LYS A 497 -12.75 -12.45 -23.96
CA LYS A 497 -12.26 -11.08 -23.73
C LYS A 497 -12.68 -10.48 -22.38
N LYS A 498 -13.08 -11.32 -21.41
CA LYS A 498 -13.55 -10.86 -20.09
C LYS A 498 -12.50 -10.88 -19.01
N SER A 499 -11.45 -11.68 -19.17
CA SER A 499 -10.36 -11.78 -18.19
C SER A 499 -9.04 -11.33 -18.82
N ILE A 500 -8.24 -10.58 -18.06
CA ILE A 500 -6.84 -10.37 -18.38
C ILE A 500 -6.10 -11.67 -18.03
N LEU A 501 -5.41 -12.24 -19.02
CA LEU A 501 -4.56 -13.42 -18.86
C LEU A 501 -3.10 -13.03 -18.67
N PHE A 502 -2.69 -11.92 -19.27
CA PHE A 502 -1.30 -11.52 -19.33
C PHE A 502 -1.20 -9.99 -19.41
N VAL A 503 -0.23 -9.42 -18.70
CA VAL A 503 0.22 -8.04 -18.91
C VAL A 503 1.72 -8.06 -19.16
N GLY A 504 2.14 -7.50 -20.29
CA GLY A 504 3.54 -7.40 -20.69
C GLY A 504 3.96 -5.97 -20.98
N ILE A 505 5.23 -5.66 -20.74
CA ILE A 505 5.85 -4.39 -21.13
C ILE A 505 7.15 -4.70 -21.84
N ASP A 506 7.29 -4.21 -23.06
CA ASP A 506 8.47 -4.45 -23.87
C ASP A 506 9.73 -3.91 -23.20
N TYR A 507 10.85 -4.59 -23.46
CA TYR A 507 12.15 -4.23 -22.89
C TYR A 507 12.51 -2.77 -23.17
N ASP A 508 12.34 -2.30 -24.41
CA ASP A 508 12.67 -0.91 -24.79
C ASP A 508 11.80 0.13 -24.08
N VAL A 509 10.53 -0.20 -23.81
CA VAL A 509 9.60 0.64 -23.05
C VAL A 509 10.06 0.75 -21.60
N VAL A 510 10.37 -0.38 -20.96
CA VAL A 510 10.92 -0.39 -19.59
C VAL A 510 12.20 0.44 -19.52
N MET A 511 13.12 0.26 -20.48
CA MET A 511 14.40 1.00 -20.50
C MET A 511 14.21 2.51 -20.72
N GLN A 512 13.24 2.92 -21.54
CA GLN A 512 12.85 4.32 -21.68
C GLN A 512 12.33 4.86 -20.35
N ASP A 513 11.42 4.14 -19.71
CA ASP A 513 10.74 4.61 -18.53
C ASP A 513 11.68 4.70 -17.32
N ILE A 514 12.64 3.78 -17.19
CA ILE A 514 13.73 3.88 -16.19
C ILE A 514 14.45 5.22 -16.33
N LYS A 515 14.80 5.64 -17.56
CA LYS A 515 15.45 6.94 -17.80
C LYS A 515 14.54 8.11 -17.45
N VAL A 516 13.23 7.99 -17.68
CA VAL A 516 12.25 9.01 -17.26
C VAL A 516 12.22 9.13 -15.74
N GLY A 517 12.13 8.01 -15.02
CA GLY A 517 12.18 7.97 -13.55
C GLY A 517 13.47 8.58 -13.00
N GLN A 518 14.63 8.21 -13.55
CA GLN A 518 15.93 8.77 -13.16
C GLN A 518 15.98 10.29 -13.34
N ARG A 519 15.50 10.82 -14.47
CA ARG A 519 15.43 12.26 -14.71
C ARG A 519 14.48 12.97 -13.74
N ALA A 520 13.28 12.41 -13.54
CA ALA A 520 12.26 12.99 -12.68
C ALA A 520 12.74 13.12 -11.23
N PHE A 521 13.28 12.04 -10.69
CA PHE A 521 13.83 12.03 -9.34
C PHE A 521 15.14 12.83 -9.23
N GLY A 522 16.01 12.78 -10.24
CA GLY A 522 17.22 13.61 -10.27
C GLY A 522 16.90 15.12 -10.21
N ALA A 523 15.80 15.56 -10.85
CA ALA A 523 15.36 16.95 -10.83
C ALA A 523 14.89 17.43 -9.44
N LEU A 524 14.54 16.53 -8.52
CA LEU A 524 14.18 16.88 -7.15
C LEU A 524 15.39 17.19 -6.26
N GLY A 525 16.62 16.98 -6.74
CA GLY A 525 17.83 17.20 -5.93
C GLY A 525 17.92 16.26 -4.73
N MET A 526 17.51 15.00 -4.92
CA MET A 526 17.42 14.04 -3.82
C MET A 526 18.76 13.80 -3.15
N LEU A 527 18.73 13.62 -1.83
CA LEU A 527 19.89 13.19 -1.08
C LEU A 527 20.15 11.68 -1.34
N PRO A 528 21.43 11.28 -1.46
CA PRO A 528 21.81 9.87 -1.45
C PRO A 528 21.35 9.19 -0.16
N CYS A 529 20.94 7.92 -0.26
CA CYS A 529 20.63 7.14 0.93
C CYS A 529 21.86 6.97 1.83
N GLY A 530 21.64 6.99 3.14
CA GLY A 530 22.72 6.92 4.14
C GLY A 530 23.50 8.22 4.36
N SER A 531 23.19 9.30 3.64
CA SER A 531 23.73 10.62 3.98
C SER A 531 23.23 11.08 5.36
N GLU A 532 24.09 11.73 6.15
CA GLU A 532 23.74 12.20 7.50
C GLU A 532 22.51 13.14 7.49
N ALA A 533 22.39 13.96 6.45
CA ALA A 533 21.26 14.85 6.25
C ALA A 533 19.94 14.06 6.06
N ALA A 534 19.96 12.95 5.32
CA ALA A 534 18.77 12.12 5.13
C ALA A 534 18.39 11.36 6.42
N ALA A 535 19.38 11.01 7.26
CA ALA A 535 19.15 10.26 8.51
C ALA A 535 18.35 11.05 9.57
N GLY A 536 18.13 12.36 9.38
CA GLY A 536 17.30 13.19 10.27
C GLY A 536 17.79 13.27 11.72
N ARG A 537 19.01 12.78 12.01
CA ARG A 537 19.58 12.84 13.35
C ARG A 537 19.95 14.28 13.65
N PRO A 538 19.36 14.89 14.67
CA PRO A 538 19.76 16.24 15.02
C PRO A 538 21.22 16.21 15.50
N PRO A 539 22.04 17.21 15.12
CA PRO A 539 23.49 17.20 15.34
C PRO A 539 23.93 17.12 16.81
N TRP A 540 23.02 17.32 17.77
CA TRP A 540 23.33 17.27 19.20
C TRP A 540 23.43 15.86 19.80
N ALA A 541 22.93 14.81 19.13
CA ALA A 541 23.00 13.43 19.64
C ALA A 541 24.42 12.80 19.61
N VAL A 542 25.43 13.52 19.12
CA VAL A 542 26.83 13.06 19.03
C VAL A 542 27.72 13.77 20.07
N LEU A 543 27.21 14.75 20.82
CA LEU A 543 28.02 15.52 21.79
C LEU A 543 28.05 14.92 23.22
N PHE A 544 27.40 13.78 23.46
CA PHE A 544 27.34 13.12 24.77
C PHE A 544 27.61 11.61 24.72
N ALA A 545 28.40 11.13 23.75
CA ALA A 545 28.90 9.76 23.72
C ALA A 545 30.42 9.73 23.90
#